data_AF-A0A7V9BRW7-F1
#
_entry.id   AF-A0A7V9BRW7-F1
#
_cell.length_a   1.000
_cell.length_b   1.000
_cell.length_c   1.000
_cell.angle_alpha   90.00
_cell.angle_beta   90.00
_cell.angle_gamma   90.00
#
_symmetry.space_group_name_H-M   'P 1'
#
loop_
_entity.id
_entity.type
_entity.pdbx_description
1 polymer ?
#
loop_
_entity_poly.entity_id
_entity_poly.type
_entity_poly.pdbx_seq_one_letter_code
_entity_poly.pdbx_strand_id
1 'polypeptide(L)'
;MDALESGLVAERERALARLEASERTLADIVSYSEGSPPDDEHDPEGSTIAYERAQVSALITQSRDHLAGLDQALGRLRNGTYGVCERCGNPIVLERLLARPMAPTCVDCAAG
;
A
#
# COMPACT_ATOMS: atom_id res chain seq x y z
N MET A 1 -8.32 -21.79 8.32
CA MET A 1 -8.58 -20.35 8.46
C MET A 1 -7.39 -19.67 9.15
N ASP A 2 -6.92 -20.22 10.27
CA ASP A 2 -5.78 -19.69 11.06
C ASP A 2 -4.50 -19.39 10.27
N ALA A 3 -4.09 -20.27 9.35
CA ALA A 3 -2.87 -20.06 8.56
C ALA A 3 -2.96 -18.88 7.57
N LEU A 4 -4.15 -18.66 6.99
CA LEU A 4 -4.39 -17.53 6.08
C LEU A 4 -4.42 -16.21 6.83
N GLU A 5 -5.15 -16.17 7.96
CA GLU A 5 -5.20 -14.99 8.82
C GLU A 5 -3.80 -14.63 9.33
N SER A 6 -3.06 -15.61 9.83
CA SER A 6 -1.67 -15.41 10.29
C SER A 6 -0.78 -14.87 9.17
N GLY A 7 -0.93 -15.39 7.95
CA GLY A 7 -0.19 -14.90 6.78
C GLY A 7 -0.51 -13.44 6.44
N LEU A 8 -1.78 -13.06 6.48
CA LEU A 8 -2.22 -11.68 6.24
C LEU A 8 -1.77 -10.72 7.35
N VAL A 9 -1.79 -11.15 8.61
CA VAL A 9 -1.25 -10.36 9.73
C VAL A 9 0.24 -10.13 9.57
N ALA A 10 1.02 -11.17 9.26
CA ALA A 10 2.45 -11.05 9.03
C ALA A 10 2.79 -10.17 7.81
N GLU A 11 1.96 -10.19 6.75
CA GLU A 11 2.12 -9.27 5.62
C GLU A 11 1.79 -7.83 6.02
N ARG A 12 0.73 -7.62 6.81
CA ARG A 12 0.33 -6.31 7.33
C ARG A 12 1.42 -5.66 8.16
N GLU A 13 2.04 -6.41 9.06
CA GLU A 13 3.17 -5.92 9.86
C GLU A 13 4.35 -5.51 8.99
N ARG A 14 4.68 -6.32 7.97
CA ARG A 14 5.73 -5.99 6.99
C ARG A 14 5.40 -4.75 6.15
N ALA A 15 4.15 -4.61 5.72
CA ALA A 15 3.67 -3.45 4.97
C ALA A 15 3.71 -2.17 5.82
N LEU A 16 3.30 -2.25 7.09
CA LEU A 16 3.38 -1.14 8.02
C LEU A 16 4.83 -0.69 8.25
N ALA A 17 5.74 -1.64 8.51
CA ALA A 17 7.17 -1.32 8.69
C ALA A 17 7.77 -0.65 7.44
N ARG A 18 7.37 -1.07 6.23
CA ARG A 18 7.79 -0.43 4.97
C ARG A 18 7.25 0.99 4.82
N LEU A 19 5.99 1.20 5.19
CA LEU A 19 5.36 2.53 5.17
C LEU A 19 6.11 3.48 6.11
N GLU A 20 6.34 3.08 7.36
CA GLU A 20 7.06 3.89 8.36
C GLU A 20 8.49 4.22 7.90
N ALA A 21 9.19 3.26 7.29
CA ALA A 21 10.53 3.50 6.74
C ALA A 21 10.50 4.53 5.60
N SER A 22 9.52 4.43 4.70
CA SER A 22 9.38 5.36 3.58
C SER A 22 8.98 6.77 4.03
N GLU A 23 8.12 6.87 5.04
CA GLU A 23 7.76 8.15 5.68
C GLU A 23 8.97 8.81 6.34
N ARG A 24 9.84 8.02 6.99
CA ARG A 24 11.11 8.54 7.53
C ARG A 24 12.04 9.06 6.43
N THR A 25 12.22 8.30 5.35
CA THR A 25 13.00 8.76 4.19
C THR A 25 12.45 10.07 3.62
N LEU A 26 11.13 10.20 3.50
CA LEU A 26 10.53 11.45 3.02
C LEU A 26 10.81 12.61 3.98
N ALA A 27 10.71 12.39 5.29
CA ALA A 27 11.00 13.41 6.29
C ALA A 27 12.47 13.88 6.22
N ASP A 28 13.41 12.95 6.02
CA ASP A 28 14.84 13.25 5.86
C ASP A 28 15.06 14.13 4.61
N ILE A 29 14.46 13.78 3.46
CA ILE A 29 14.54 14.56 2.21
C ILE A 29 14.00 15.98 2.40
N VAL A 30 12.84 16.12 3.04
CA VAL A 30 12.23 17.44 3.29
C VAL A 30 13.12 18.26 4.21
N SER A 31 13.64 17.68 5.28
CA SER A 31 14.51 18.38 6.23
C SER A 31 15.81 18.89 5.60
N TYR A 32 16.39 18.12 4.67
CA TYR A 32 17.56 18.54 3.91
C TYR A 32 17.25 19.71 2.97
N SER A 33 16.10 19.65 2.30
CA SER A 33 15.65 20.72 1.39
C SER A 33 15.42 22.05 2.10
N GLU A 34 14.87 22.04 3.33
CA GLU A 34 14.60 23.25 4.11
C GLU A 34 15.87 23.91 4.68
N GLY A 35 16.97 23.16 4.77
CA GLY A 35 18.28 23.66 5.21
C GLY A 35 19.10 24.37 4.12
N SER A 36 18.72 24.25 2.85
CA SER A 36 19.36 24.93 1.72
C SER A 36 18.71 26.29 1.44
N PRO A 37 19.48 27.38 1.26
CA PRO A 37 18.91 28.69 0.94
C PRO A 37 18.14 28.64 -0.39
N PRO A 38 16.92 29.20 -0.46
CA PRO A 38 16.09 29.14 -1.65
C PRO A 38 16.47 30.26 -2.62
N ASP A 39 17.63 30.21 -3.28
CA ASP A 39 17.86 31.02 -4.48
C ASP A 39 19.14 30.66 -5.25
N ASP A 40 19.11 29.55 -5.98
CA ASP A 40 19.89 29.46 -7.21
C ASP A 40 18.96 28.84 -8.27
N GLU A 41 18.43 29.69 -9.16
CA GLU A 41 17.49 29.32 -10.24
C GLU A 41 18.08 28.29 -11.23
N HIS A 42 19.35 27.94 -11.05
CA HIS A 42 20.11 26.94 -11.79
C HIS A 42 20.73 25.86 -10.92
N ASP A 43 20.24 25.63 -9.70
CA ASP A 43 20.70 24.50 -8.90
C ASP A 43 20.15 23.17 -9.47
N PRO A 44 21.01 22.32 -10.08
CA PRO A 44 20.57 20.99 -10.52
C PRO A 44 20.16 20.10 -9.34
N GLU A 45 20.62 20.37 -8.11
CA GLU A 45 20.33 19.57 -6.93
C GLU A 45 18.87 19.78 -6.46
N GLY A 46 18.32 20.99 -6.53
CA GLY A 46 16.89 21.26 -6.25
C GLY A 46 15.91 20.50 -7.14
N SER A 47 16.20 20.37 -8.44
CA SER A 47 15.40 19.55 -9.36
C SER A 47 15.48 18.06 -9.02
N THR A 48 16.63 17.61 -8.52
CA THR A 48 16.88 16.23 -8.10
C THR A 48 16.14 15.91 -6.80
N ILE A 49 16.16 16.80 -5.81
CA ILE A 49 15.42 16.66 -4.54
C ILE A 49 13.91 16.62 -4.78
N ALA A 50 13.37 17.48 -5.65
CA ALA A 50 11.95 17.46 -5.99
C ALA A 50 11.52 16.12 -6.62
N TYR A 51 12.37 15.56 -7.50
CA TYR A 51 12.14 14.26 -8.10
C TYR A 51 12.22 13.12 -7.08
N GLU A 52 13.22 13.10 -6.22
CA GLU A 52 13.36 12.12 -5.13
C GLU A 52 12.16 12.14 -4.18
N ARG A 53 11.73 13.33 -3.78
CA ARG A 53 10.53 13.52 -2.95
C ARG A 53 9.29 12.94 -3.63
N ALA A 54 9.09 13.20 -4.91
CA ALA A 54 7.96 12.67 -5.68
C ALA A 54 7.99 11.13 -5.74
N GLN A 55 9.16 10.53 -5.93
CA GLN A 55 9.33 9.08 -5.94
C GLN A 55 8.97 8.46 -4.58
N VAL A 56 9.52 8.97 -3.48
CA VAL A 56 9.23 8.44 -2.13
C VAL A 56 7.75 8.65 -1.78
N SER A 57 7.16 9.79 -2.15
CA SER A 57 5.73 10.03 -1.96
C SER A 57 4.87 9.01 -2.70
N ALA A 58 5.25 8.60 -3.91
CA ALA A 58 4.52 7.57 -4.66
C ALA A 58 4.60 6.19 -3.96
N LEU A 59 5.76 5.84 -3.40
CA LEU A 59 5.95 4.61 -2.61
C LEU A 59 5.10 4.60 -1.34
N ILE A 60 4.99 5.74 -0.66
CA ILE A 60 4.12 5.91 0.51
C ILE A 60 2.66 5.69 0.14
N THR A 61 2.18 6.32 -0.94
CA THR A 61 0.80 6.13 -1.42
C THR A 61 0.51 4.67 -1.73
N GLN A 62 1.38 4.00 -2.50
CA GLN A 62 1.22 2.58 -2.80
C GLN A 62 1.22 1.70 -1.54
N SER A 63 2.08 2.02 -0.57
CA SER A 63 2.17 1.27 0.69
C SER A 63 0.89 1.44 1.54
N ARG A 64 0.32 2.64 1.57
CA ARG A 64 -0.96 2.91 2.26
C ARG A 64 -2.12 2.16 1.61
N ASP A 65 -2.22 2.17 0.28
CA ASP A 65 -3.25 1.43 -0.45
C ASP A 65 -3.14 -0.07 -0.21
N HIS A 66 -1.91 -0.59 -0.19
CA HIS A 66 -1.65 -1.99 0.12
C HIS A 66 -2.06 -2.36 1.56
N LEU A 67 -1.68 -1.53 2.54
CA LEU A 67 -2.04 -1.72 3.94
C LEU A 67 -3.57 -1.69 4.14
N ALA A 68 -4.26 -0.75 3.48
CA ALA A 68 -5.71 -0.68 3.50
C ALA A 68 -6.36 -1.95 2.92
N GLY A 69 -5.81 -2.50 1.84
CA GLY A 69 -6.25 -3.77 1.27
C GLY A 69 -6.08 -4.96 2.23
N LEU A 70 -4.97 -5.01 2.97
CA LEU A 70 -4.74 -6.02 4.01
C LEU A 70 -5.72 -5.88 5.17
N ASP A 71 -5.95 -4.65 5.65
CA ASP A 71 -6.90 -4.35 6.71
C ASP A 71 -8.33 -4.76 6.33
N GLN A 72 -8.76 -4.47 5.10
CA GLN A 72 -10.06 -4.91 4.58
C GLN A 72 -10.16 -6.43 4.50
N ALA A 73 -9.12 -7.12 4.01
CA ALA A 73 -9.11 -8.58 3.92
C ALA A 73 -9.21 -9.24 5.30
N LEU A 74 -8.47 -8.73 6.29
CA LEU A 74 -8.57 -9.16 7.69
C LEU A 74 -9.95 -8.88 8.28
N GLY A 75 -10.54 -7.72 7.98
CA GLY A 75 -11.92 -7.40 8.34
C GLY A 75 -12.93 -8.42 7.80
N ARG A 76 -12.79 -8.81 6.53
CA ARG A 76 -13.60 -9.85 5.88
C ARG A 76 -13.41 -11.24 6.49
N LEU A 77 -12.21 -11.56 6.97
CA LEU A 77 -12.00 -12.82 7.69
C LEU A 77 -12.74 -12.83 9.03
N ARG A 78 -12.63 -11.73 9.78
CA ARG A 78 -13.25 -11.60 11.11
C ARG A 78 -14.77 -11.59 11.07
N ASN A 79 -15.38 -11.00 10.04
CA ASN A 79 -16.83 -10.94 9.89
C ASN A 79 -17.43 -12.15 9.13
N GLY A 80 -16.58 -13.07 8.66
CA GLY A 80 -17.00 -14.27 7.93
C GLY A 80 -17.41 -14.05 6.47
N THR A 81 -17.12 -12.89 5.87
CA THR A 81 -17.44 -12.59 4.45
C THR A 81 -16.26 -12.77 3.50
N TYR A 82 -15.12 -13.27 3.99
CA TYR A 82 -13.96 -13.54 3.15
C TYR A 82 -14.29 -14.55 2.04
N GLY A 83 -13.88 -14.24 0.82
CA GLY A 83 -14.17 -15.04 -0.36
C GLY A 83 -15.53 -14.75 -1.00
N VAL A 84 -16.24 -13.70 -0.56
CA VAL A 84 -17.46 -13.19 -1.21
C VAL A 84 -17.15 -11.87 -1.90
N CYS A 85 -17.60 -11.72 -3.14
CA CYS A 85 -17.42 -10.50 -3.92
C CYS A 85 -18.23 -9.36 -3.32
N GLU A 86 -17.58 -8.25 -2.96
CA GLU A 86 -18.25 -7.07 -2.39
C GLU A 86 -19.22 -6.38 -3.37
N ARG A 87 -19.07 -6.62 -4.67
CA ARG A 87 -19.88 -5.97 -5.71
C ARG A 87 -21.14 -6.75 -6.10
N CYS A 88 -21.03 -8.06 -6.26
CA CYS A 88 -22.13 -8.90 -6.74
C CYS A 88 -22.60 -9.97 -5.75
N GLY A 89 -21.91 -10.13 -4.61
CA GLY A 89 -22.24 -11.15 -3.60
C GLY A 89 -21.88 -12.59 -3.99
N ASN A 90 -21.34 -12.82 -5.19
CA ASN A 90 -20.95 -14.16 -5.63
C ASN A 90 -19.63 -14.60 -4.99
N PRO A 91 -19.38 -15.91 -4.86
CA PRO A 91 -18.10 -16.44 -4.40
C PRO A 91 -16.93 -15.99 -5.30
N ILE A 92 -15.80 -15.65 -4.68
CA ILE A 92 -14.53 -15.42 -5.35
C ILE A 92 -13.82 -16.77 -5.47
N VAL A 93 -13.43 -17.13 -6.70
CA VAL A 93 -12.72 -18.38 -6.97
C VAL A 93 -11.44 -18.49 -6.15
N LEU A 94 -11.15 -19.69 -5.64
CA LEU A 94 -10.06 -19.93 -4.70
C LEU A 94 -8.70 -19.57 -5.31
N GLU A 95 -8.47 -19.88 -6.58
CA GLU A 95 -7.25 -19.60 -7.32
C GLU A 95 -6.91 -18.09 -7.31
N ARG A 96 -7.94 -17.25 -7.39
CA ARG A 96 -7.78 -15.79 -7.29
C ARG A 96 -7.40 -15.36 -5.89
N LEU A 97 -7.99 -15.95 -4.85
CA LEU A 97 -7.64 -15.67 -3.45
C LEU A 97 -6.24 -16.20 -3.09
N LEU A 98 -5.81 -17.31 -3.68
CA LEU A 98 -4.45 -17.82 -3.53
C LEU A 98 -3.43 -16.91 -4.21
N ALA A 99 -3.74 -16.39 -5.40
CA ALA A 99 -2.87 -15.46 -6.12
C ALA A 99 -2.91 -14.03 -5.53
N ARG A 100 -4.06 -13.58 -5.04
CA ARG A 100 -4.32 -12.24 -4.49
C ARG A 100 -5.25 -12.33 -3.27
N PRO A 101 -4.70 -12.62 -2.07
CA PRO A 101 -5.49 -12.78 -0.84
C PRO A 101 -6.34 -11.57 -0.45
N MET A 102 -5.95 -10.37 -0.90
CA MET A 102 -6.70 -9.14 -0.58
C MET A 102 -7.86 -8.86 -1.54
N ALA A 103 -8.07 -9.66 -2.59
CA ALA A 103 -9.04 -9.35 -3.64
C ALA A 103 -10.47 -9.16 -3.05
N PRO A 104 -11.07 -7.96 -3.19
CA PRO A 104 -12.42 -7.70 -2.69
C PRO A 104 -13.52 -8.15 -3.67
N THR A 105 -13.16 -8.41 -4.93
CA THR A 105 -14.10 -8.69 -6.02
C THR A 105 -13.71 -9.92 -6.83
N CYS A 106 -14.72 -10.58 -7.43
CA CYS A 106 -14.53 -11.65 -8.39
C CYS A 106 -13.89 -11.14 -9.70
N VAL A 107 -13.46 -12.06 -10.58
CA VAL A 107 -12.80 -11.69 -11.84
C VAL A 107 -13.70 -10.86 -12.74
N ASP A 108 -14.98 -11.24 -12.87
CA ASP A 108 -15.96 -10.51 -13.70
C ASP A 108 -16.16 -9.10 -13.15
N CYS A 109 -16.22 -8.97 -11.82
CA CYS A 109 -16.38 -7.68 -11.17
C CYS A 109 -15.10 -6.82 -11.13
N ALA A 110 -13.94 -7.37 -11.46
CA ALA A 110 -12.71 -6.61 -11.57
C ALA A 110 -12.41 -6.19 -13.02
N ALA A 111 -13.02 -6.88 -14.00
CA ALA A 111 -12.83 -6.61 -15.42
C ALA A 111 -13.85 -5.62 -16.00
N GLY A 112 -15.02 -5.47 -15.37
CA GLY A 112 -16.05 -4.50 -15.75
C GLY A 112 -16.15 -3.32 -14.80
#